data_AF-A0A8H8JJB4-F1
#
_entry.id   AF-A0A8H8JJB4-F1
#
_cell.length_a   1.000
_cell.length_b   1.000
_cell.length_c   1.000
_cell.angle_alpha   90.00
_cell.angle_beta   90.00
_cell.angle_gamma   90.00
#
_symmetry.space_group_name_H-M   'P 1'
#
loop_
_entity.id
_entity.type
_entity.pdbx_description
1 polymer ?
#
loop_
_entity_poly.entity_id
_entity_poly.type
_entity_poly.pdbx_seq_one_letter_code
_entity_poly.pdbx_strand_id
1 'polypeptide(L)'
;MIAETWFQDLVRKPTDLFLLAGHMSVVNQQGWDIVQKAIREHHQETPIAILGGHTHLRFCRQYDEYSMALESGRFMETVGWMSIKMNRPNNSSVSSSRKYLDANRRTYMYHTNTTEHAFDTKTGAEIDAFTNNIYNQWELGTPHGCSPENYYVDRVDYSDPQNIQNLYANKVIHEVVVRGWNRSDVPYVFIANIGMIRFDIYRGPFTWNDQLTVLPFKDGYAYITLPWSIARNVKDKLFEYPSDHFDAKTILTQALGHLMPVDEPRDQQTFSLSEPEPTLGYVTDDLCGGNGDDTKHARIPKGSTPEYYSNDFTYQLPDDHPVDLIIPDFLKPRTIVSINKLSTERVYTLDDMLEYGTVKTKEGIYPM
;
A
#
# COMPACT_ATOMS: atom_id res chain seq x y z
N MET A 1 -21.10 4.55 -16.55
CA MET A 1 -21.85 4.67 -15.29
C MET A 1 -22.74 5.92 -15.23
N ILE A 2 -22.22 7.14 -15.00
CA ILE A 2 -23.10 8.31 -14.75
C ILE A 2 -24.05 8.64 -15.92
N ALA A 3 -23.67 8.29 -17.15
CA ALA A 3 -24.49 8.52 -18.34
C ALA A 3 -25.57 7.43 -18.57
N GLU A 4 -25.56 6.36 -17.77
CA GLU A 4 -26.51 5.26 -17.92
C GLU A 4 -27.86 5.62 -17.27
N THR A 5 -28.94 5.15 -17.89
CA THR A 5 -30.32 5.49 -17.51
C THR A 5 -30.61 5.18 -16.03
N TRP A 6 -30.13 4.06 -15.51
CA TRP A 6 -30.40 3.65 -14.12
C TRP A 6 -29.84 4.67 -13.10
N PHE A 7 -28.66 5.25 -13.39
CA PHE A 7 -28.04 6.24 -12.51
C PHE A 7 -28.83 7.55 -12.57
N GLN A 8 -29.15 7.99 -13.79
CA GLN A 8 -29.93 9.19 -14.05
C GLN A 8 -31.32 9.14 -13.40
N ASP A 9 -31.97 7.99 -13.40
CA ASP A 9 -33.27 7.80 -12.74
C ASP A 9 -33.14 7.73 -11.22
N LEU A 10 -32.05 7.17 -10.70
CA LEU A 10 -31.78 7.12 -9.26
C LEU A 10 -31.57 8.52 -8.68
N VAL A 11 -30.68 9.32 -9.29
CA VAL A 11 -30.30 10.64 -8.74
C VAL A 11 -31.44 11.66 -8.78
N ARG A 12 -32.50 11.45 -9.58
CA ARG A 12 -33.68 12.33 -9.58
C ARG A 12 -34.64 12.09 -8.42
N LYS A 13 -34.48 11.00 -7.66
CA LYS A 13 -35.37 10.69 -6.54
C LYS A 13 -35.10 11.63 -5.36
N PRO A 14 -36.15 12.04 -4.61
CA PRO A 14 -35.98 12.70 -3.32
C PRO A 14 -35.10 11.84 -2.41
N THR A 15 -34.03 12.44 -1.89
CA THR A 15 -32.99 11.72 -1.14
C THR A 15 -32.50 12.59 0.01
N ASP A 16 -32.45 12.02 1.21
CA ASP A 16 -31.96 12.74 2.41
C ASP A 16 -30.44 12.62 2.59
N LEU A 17 -29.81 11.55 2.07
CA LEU A 17 -28.37 11.29 2.12
C LEU A 17 -27.96 10.41 0.94
N PHE A 18 -26.86 10.76 0.27
CA PHE A 18 -26.19 9.84 -0.65
C PHE A 18 -24.99 9.20 0.04
N LEU A 19 -24.93 7.86 0.06
CA LEU A 19 -23.77 7.09 0.48
C LEU A 19 -23.10 6.50 -0.76
N LEU A 20 -21.87 6.89 -1.02
CA LEU A 20 -21.03 6.35 -2.08
C LEU A 20 -19.95 5.48 -1.44
N ALA A 21 -19.96 4.18 -1.73
CA ALA A 21 -18.93 3.26 -1.26
C ALA A 21 -18.24 2.62 -2.46
N GLY A 22 -16.90 2.59 -2.46
CA GLY A 22 -16.15 2.05 -3.58
C GLY A 22 -14.66 1.95 -3.32
N HIS A 23 -13.99 1.06 -4.05
CA HIS A 23 -12.56 0.83 -3.91
C HIS A 23 -11.77 1.80 -4.81
N MET A 24 -11.87 3.10 -4.50
CA MET A 24 -11.19 4.17 -5.21
C MET A 24 -10.57 5.15 -4.21
N SER A 25 -9.39 5.66 -4.54
CA SER A 25 -8.65 6.61 -3.69
C SER A 25 -9.49 7.84 -3.36
N VAL A 26 -9.48 8.26 -2.09
CA VAL A 26 -10.00 9.59 -1.72
C VAL A 26 -8.95 10.67 -1.93
N VAL A 27 -7.67 10.29 -1.96
CA VAL A 27 -6.54 11.21 -2.08
C VAL A 27 -6.51 11.86 -3.45
N ASN A 28 -6.82 11.12 -4.51
CA ASN A 28 -6.90 11.67 -5.86
C ASN A 28 -8.36 12.02 -6.18
N GLN A 29 -8.63 13.19 -6.76
CA GLN A 29 -10.02 13.59 -7.05
C GLN A 29 -10.68 12.70 -8.12
N GLN A 30 -9.86 11.99 -8.92
CA GLN A 30 -10.29 11.28 -10.11
C GLN A 30 -11.40 10.27 -9.82
N GLY A 31 -12.60 10.58 -10.30
CA GLY A 31 -13.74 9.68 -10.38
C GLY A 31 -14.79 9.94 -9.31
N TRP A 32 -14.40 10.14 -8.04
CA TRP A 32 -15.35 10.55 -7.01
C TRP A 32 -15.96 11.92 -7.30
N ASP A 33 -15.15 12.85 -7.79
CA ASP A 33 -15.60 14.19 -8.18
C ASP A 33 -16.65 14.16 -9.29
N ILE A 34 -16.51 13.24 -10.25
CA ILE A 34 -17.45 13.07 -11.37
C ILE A 34 -18.82 12.62 -10.85
N VAL A 35 -18.85 11.63 -9.96
CA VAL A 35 -20.11 11.12 -9.37
C VAL A 35 -20.74 12.18 -8.47
N GLN A 36 -19.93 12.85 -7.65
CA GLN A 36 -20.37 13.91 -6.75
C GLN A 36 -20.99 15.08 -7.51
N LYS A 37 -20.35 15.56 -8.58
CA LYS A 37 -20.88 16.63 -9.45
C LYS A 37 -22.21 16.23 -10.09
N ALA A 38 -22.31 15.00 -10.60
CA ALA A 38 -23.55 14.51 -11.21
C ALA A 38 -24.72 14.44 -10.21
N ILE A 39 -24.46 14.16 -8.93
CA ILE A 39 -25.48 14.25 -7.87
C ILE A 39 -25.86 15.71 -7.60
N ARG A 40 -24.87 16.61 -7.52
CA ARG A 40 -25.06 18.04 -7.26
C ARG A 40 -25.87 18.77 -8.32
N GLU A 41 -25.90 18.27 -9.56
CA GLU A 41 -26.79 18.77 -10.63
C GLU A 41 -28.28 18.68 -10.25
N HIS A 42 -28.66 17.71 -9.40
CA HIS A 42 -30.04 17.51 -8.94
C HIS A 42 -30.26 17.84 -7.46
N HIS A 43 -29.22 17.74 -6.64
CA HIS A 43 -29.28 17.88 -5.18
C HIS A 43 -28.16 18.77 -4.67
N GLN A 44 -28.39 20.08 -4.59
CA GLN A 44 -27.34 21.05 -4.25
C GLN A 44 -26.85 20.94 -2.80
N GLU A 45 -27.77 20.70 -1.85
CA GLU A 45 -27.47 20.74 -0.40
C GLU A 45 -27.61 19.36 0.28
N THR A 46 -28.04 18.32 -0.43
CA THR A 46 -28.21 16.99 0.15
C THR A 46 -26.85 16.41 0.57
N PRO A 47 -26.68 15.93 1.81
CA PRO A 47 -25.42 15.36 2.25
C PRO A 47 -24.91 14.21 1.36
N ILE A 48 -23.60 14.16 1.12
CA ILE A 48 -22.92 13.08 0.41
C ILE A 48 -21.79 12.53 1.30
N ALA A 49 -21.90 11.27 1.69
CA ALA A 49 -20.85 10.53 2.39
C ALA A 49 -20.13 9.60 1.41
N ILE A 50 -18.82 9.72 1.30
CA ILE A 50 -18.01 8.87 0.42
C ILE A 50 -17.05 8.02 1.26
N LEU A 51 -17.09 6.71 1.07
CA LEU A 51 -16.22 5.73 1.71
C LEU A 51 -15.32 5.10 0.63
N GLY A 52 -14.07 5.57 0.58
CA GLY A 52 -13.07 5.14 -0.39
C GLY A 52 -12.05 4.15 0.17
N GLY A 53 -11.02 3.87 -0.63
CA GLY A 53 -10.01 2.86 -0.34
C GLY A 53 -8.86 2.89 -1.34
N HIS A 54 -8.21 1.75 -1.53
CA HIS A 54 -7.19 1.49 -2.56
C HIS A 54 -5.78 1.99 -2.25
N THR A 55 -5.60 3.21 -1.74
CA THR A 55 -4.25 3.77 -1.50
C THR A 55 -3.66 3.43 -0.15
N HIS A 56 -4.41 2.71 0.69
CA HIS A 56 -3.96 2.20 1.98
C HIS A 56 -3.63 3.34 2.99
N LEU A 57 -4.19 4.53 2.79
CA LEU A 57 -3.94 5.73 3.58
C LEU A 57 -5.12 6.05 4.51
N ARG A 58 -4.83 6.66 5.65
CA ARG A 58 -5.82 7.47 6.38
C ARG A 58 -5.95 8.78 5.64
N PHE A 59 -7.12 9.09 5.08
CA PHE A 59 -7.30 10.34 4.36
C PHE A 59 -8.74 10.82 4.34
N CYS A 60 -8.92 12.13 4.47
CA CYS A 60 -10.22 12.78 4.42
C CYS A 60 -10.17 13.95 3.43
N ARG A 61 -11.27 14.12 2.71
CA ARG A 61 -11.48 15.26 1.83
C ARG A 61 -12.89 15.80 1.98
N GLN A 62 -12.99 17.10 2.19
CA GLN A 62 -14.23 17.84 2.02
C GLN A 62 -14.34 18.30 0.56
N TYR A 63 -15.37 17.87 -0.17
CA TYR A 63 -15.61 18.33 -1.55
C TYR A 63 -16.39 19.66 -1.59
N ASP A 64 -17.35 19.80 -0.68
CA ASP A 64 -18.13 21.02 -0.40
C ASP A 64 -18.69 20.96 1.03
N GLU A 65 -19.46 21.97 1.44
CA GLU A 65 -20.05 22.07 2.79
C GLU A 65 -20.95 20.89 3.18
N TYR A 66 -21.37 20.07 2.21
CA TYR A 66 -22.31 18.96 2.39
C TYR A 66 -21.71 17.60 1.99
N SER A 67 -20.45 17.56 1.58
CA SER A 67 -19.82 16.34 1.01
C SER A 67 -18.47 16.05 1.65
N MET A 68 -18.36 14.89 2.30
CA MET A 68 -17.09 14.42 2.85
C MET A 68 -16.77 13.02 2.32
N ALA A 69 -15.50 12.80 2.04
CA ALA A 69 -14.93 11.52 1.70
C ALA A 69 -13.91 11.07 2.75
N LEU A 70 -13.91 9.77 3.05
CA LEU A 70 -13.01 9.14 4.02
C LEU A 70 -12.39 7.86 3.45
N GLU A 71 -11.08 7.73 3.62
CA GLU A 71 -10.28 6.53 3.39
C GLU A 71 -9.67 6.07 4.72
N SER A 72 -9.79 4.77 5.01
CA SER A 72 -9.62 4.24 6.37
C SER A 72 -8.39 3.33 6.53
N GLY A 73 -7.27 3.70 5.91
CA GLY A 73 -6.00 2.99 6.10
C GLY A 73 -5.98 1.58 5.49
N ARG A 74 -5.33 0.64 6.18
CA ARG A 74 -5.05 -0.72 5.69
C ARG A 74 -4.98 -1.75 6.80
N PHE A 75 -4.97 -3.02 6.41
CA PHE A 75 -4.53 -4.18 7.21
C PHE A 75 -5.13 -4.34 8.61
N MET A 76 -6.36 -3.88 8.81
CA MET A 76 -6.99 -3.84 10.13
C MET A 76 -6.15 -3.07 11.16
N GLU A 77 -5.43 -2.02 10.72
CA GLU A 77 -4.73 -1.09 11.60
C GLU A 77 -5.61 0.11 11.97
N THR A 78 -6.67 0.35 11.19
CA THR A 78 -7.53 1.53 11.32
C THR A 78 -9.01 1.18 11.14
N VAL A 79 -9.86 1.71 12.02
CA VAL A 79 -11.30 1.81 11.80
C VAL A 79 -11.64 3.28 11.54
N GLY A 80 -12.12 3.59 10.33
CA GLY A 80 -12.59 4.92 9.99
C GLY A 80 -13.97 5.21 10.56
N TRP A 81 -14.13 6.38 11.14
CA TRP A 81 -15.39 6.88 11.70
C TRP A 81 -15.76 8.19 11.02
N MET A 82 -17.01 8.31 10.58
CA MET A 82 -17.58 9.53 10.02
C MET A 82 -18.92 9.81 10.71
N SER A 83 -19.16 11.08 11.05
CA SER A 83 -20.45 11.57 11.52
C SER A 83 -20.90 12.75 10.67
N ILE A 84 -22.17 12.76 10.30
CA ILE A 84 -22.79 13.84 9.51
C ILE A 84 -24.03 14.27 10.26
N LYS A 85 -24.11 15.55 10.61
CA LYS A 85 -25.31 16.13 11.20
C LYS A 85 -26.31 16.44 10.09
N MET A 86 -27.41 15.71 10.09
CA MET A 86 -28.52 15.93 9.16
C MET A 86 -29.32 17.17 9.63
N ASN A 87 -29.08 18.34 9.03
CA ASN A 87 -29.88 19.53 9.35
C ASN A 87 -31.27 19.44 8.69
N ARG A 88 -32.31 19.72 9.47
CA ARG A 88 -33.66 20.03 8.95
C ARG A 88 -33.69 21.47 8.44
N PRO A 89 -34.63 21.85 7.54
CA PRO A 89 -34.49 23.03 6.69
C PRO A 89 -34.61 24.29 7.54
N ASN A 90 -33.47 24.85 7.94
CA ASN A 90 -33.26 26.23 8.36
C ASN A 90 -31.75 26.44 8.56
N ASN A 91 -31.06 26.66 7.43
CA ASN A 91 -29.90 27.53 7.30
C ASN A 91 -28.71 27.32 8.27
N SER A 92 -28.39 26.08 8.61
CA SER A 92 -27.11 25.76 9.25
C SER A 92 -26.31 24.86 8.32
N SER A 93 -25.01 25.14 8.20
CA SER A 93 -24.06 24.28 7.51
C SER A 93 -24.11 22.86 8.09
N VAL A 94 -24.00 21.86 7.22
CA VAL A 94 -23.89 20.47 7.67
C VAL A 94 -22.54 20.32 8.37
N SER A 95 -22.58 20.12 9.68
CA SER A 95 -21.36 19.83 10.44
C SER A 95 -21.05 18.36 10.29
N SER A 96 -19.89 18.05 9.74
CA SER A 96 -19.40 16.70 9.59
C SER A 96 -18.06 16.53 10.29
N SER A 97 -17.84 15.34 10.86
CA SER A 97 -16.66 15.02 11.66
C SER A 97 -16.13 13.64 11.29
N ARG A 98 -14.83 13.44 11.43
CA ARG A 98 -14.14 12.18 11.15
C ARG A 98 -13.19 11.81 12.27
N LYS A 99 -12.98 10.51 12.46
CA LYS A 99 -11.89 9.94 13.26
C LYS A 99 -11.29 8.71 12.59
N TYR A 100 -10.01 8.48 12.82
CA TYR A 100 -9.31 7.23 12.53
C TYR A 100 -8.97 6.59 13.86
N LEU A 101 -9.65 5.48 14.15
CA LEU A 101 -9.46 4.73 15.37
C LEU A 101 -8.38 3.70 15.15
N ASP A 102 -7.37 3.67 16.02
CA ASP A 102 -6.44 2.54 16.03
C ASP A 102 -7.20 1.24 16.33
N ALA A 103 -6.94 0.21 15.54
CA ALA A 103 -7.66 -1.04 15.61
C ALA A 103 -7.16 -1.94 16.75
N ASN A 104 -7.37 -1.50 18.00
CA ASN A 104 -6.97 -2.24 19.19
C ASN A 104 -8.04 -2.15 20.29
N ARG A 105 -7.99 -3.12 21.23
CA ARG A 105 -8.98 -3.24 22.31
C ARG A 105 -9.06 -1.99 23.19
N ARG A 106 -7.93 -1.32 23.47
CA ARG A 106 -7.90 -0.11 24.30
C ARG A 106 -8.70 1.02 23.65
N THR A 107 -8.47 1.24 22.36
CA THR A 107 -9.22 2.22 21.57
C THR A 107 -10.71 1.89 21.54
N TYR A 108 -11.06 0.64 21.27
CA TYR A 108 -12.47 0.24 21.24
C TYR A 108 -13.15 0.44 22.58
N MET A 109 -12.55 -0.02 23.68
CA MET A 109 -13.08 0.16 25.04
C MET A 109 -13.27 1.63 25.41
N TYR A 110 -12.34 2.49 25.00
CA TYR A 110 -12.44 3.94 25.23
C TYR A 110 -13.68 4.53 24.55
N HIS A 111 -13.90 4.24 23.26
CA HIS A 111 -15.02 4.80 22.50
C HIS A 111 -16.37 4.15 22.82
N THR A 112 -16.39 2.93 23.34
CA THR A 112 -17.62 2.27 23.84
C THR A 112 -17.90 2.57 25.31
N ASN A 113 -17.01 3.28 26.01
CA ASN A 113 -17.07 3.54 27.44
C ASN A 113 -17.28 2.25 28.27
N THR A 114 -16.50 1.22 27.94
CA THR A 114 -16.53 -0.09 28.60
C THR A 114 -15.18 -0.41 29.25
N THR A 115 -15.16 -1.42 30.12
CA THR A 115 -13.94 -1.94 30.74
C THR A 115 -13.60 -3.32 30.19
N GLU A 116 -12.42 -3.85 30.55
CA GLU A 116 -12.01 -5.20 30.13
C GLU A 116 -13.04 -6.27 30.47
N HIS A 117 -13.73 -6.14 31.60
CA HIS A 117 -14.75 -7.09 32.06
C HIS A 117 -16.11 -6.97 31.34
N ALA A 118 -16.40 -5.81 30.74
CA ALA A 118 -17.71 -5.51 30.15
C ALA A 118 -17.68 -5.33 28.62
N PHE A 119 -16.49 -5.32 28.02
CA PHE A 119 -16.32 -5.09 26.59
C PHE A 119 -16.69 -6.31 25.74
N ASP A 120 -16.34 -7.51 26.20
CA ASP A 120 -16.56 -8.72 25.41
C ASP A 120 -18.03 -9.07 25.30
N THR A 121 -18.45 -9.37 24.07
CA THR A 121 -19.77 -9.92 23.78
C THR A 121 -19.63 -11.42 23.51
N LYS A 122 -20.72 -12.16 23.71
CA LYS A 122 -20.76 -13.59 23.37
C LYS A 122 -20.38 -13.83 21.90
N THR A 123 -20.93 -13.03 20.98
CA THR A 123 -20.63 -13.13 19.54
C THR A 123 -19.17 -12.79 19.23
N GLY A 124 -18.57 -11.79 19.90
CA GLY A 124 -17.16 -11.48 19.75
C GLY A 124 -16.26 -12.67 20.12
N ALA A 125 -16.53 -13.29 21.28
CA ALA A 125 -15.79 -14.46 21.73
C ALA A 125 -15.94 -15.67 20.79
N GLU A 126 -17.11 -15.85 20.17
CA GLU A 126 -17.35 -16.89 19.15
C GLU A 126 -16.52 -16.65 17.88
N ILE A 127 -16.41 -15.39 17.42
CA ILE A 127 -15.59 -15.01 16.25
C ILE A 127 -14.10 -15.20 16.56
N ASP A 128 -13.65 -14.83 17.76
CA ASP A 128 -12.26 -15.02 18.19
C ASP A 128 -11.92 -16.52 18.25
N ALA A 129 -12.80 -17.34 18.82
CA ALA A 129 -12.62 -18.79 18.86
C ALA A 129 -12.55 -19.40 17.44
N PHE A 130 -13.44 -18.95 16.53
CA PHE A 130 -13.43 -19.39 15.14
C PHE A 130 -12.12 -19.03 14.42
N THR A 131 -11.66 -17.79 14.58
CA THR A 131 -10.43 -17.29 13.94
C THR A 131 -9.20 -18.03 14.47
N ASN A 132 -9.13 -18.25 15.80
CA ASN A 132 -8.07 -19.04 16.41
C ASN A 132 -8.08 -20.50 15.95
N ASN A 133 -9.27 -21.08 15.75
CA ASN A 133 -9.38 -22.43 15.20
C ASN A 133 -8.82 -22.53 13.78
N ILE A 134 -9.11 -21.56 12.90
CA ILE A 134 -8.52 -21.51 11.55
C ILE A 134 -7.00 -21.37 11.63
N TYR A 135 -6.50 -20.44 12.46
CA TYR A 135 -5.07 -20.21 12.63
C TYR A 135 -4.32 -21.49 13.04
N ASN A 136 -4.89 -22.25 13.97
CA ASN A 136 -4.30 -23.52 14.44
C ASN A 136 -4.47 -24.65 13.43
N GLN A 137 -5.64 -24.79 12.80
CA GLN A 137 -5.90 -25.84 11.81
C GLN A 137 -4.97 -25.70 10.59
N TRP A 138 -4.63 -24.47 10.23
CA TRP A 138 -3.71 -24.17 9.13
C TRP A 138 -2.28 -24.03 9.64
N GLU A 139 -2.00 -24.29 10.92
CA GLU A 139 -0.63 -24.23 11.46
C GLU A 139 0.11 -22.92 11.09
N LEU A 140 -0.60 -21.78 11.04
CA LEU A 140 -0.06 -20.51 10.55
C LEU A 140 1.11 -20.00 11.42
N GLY A 141 1.14 -20.41 12.68
CA GLY A 141 2.23 -20.12 13.62
C GLY A 141 3.46 -21.03 13.50
N THR A 142 3.49 -21.96 12.55
CA THR A 142 4.65 -22.84 12.33
C THR A 142 5.88 -22.01 11.95
N PRO A 143 6.96 -22.05 12.74
CA PRO A 143 8.19 -21.35 12.40
C PRO A 143 8.87 -21.99 11.19
N HIS A 144 9.21 -21.18 10.18
CA HIS A 144 10.09 -21.55 9.07
C HIS A 144 11.53 -21.12 9.32
N GLY A 145 11.74 -20.11 10.17
CA GLY A 145 13.06 -19.64 10.55
C GLY A 145 13.04 -18.52 11.57
N CYS A 146 14.08 -17.70 11.54
CA CYS A 146 14.24 -16.55 12.43
C CYS A 146 14.90 -15.40 11.67
N SER A 147 14.29 -14.22 11.67
CA SER A 147 14.92 -13.01 11.15
C SER A 147 15.91 -12.45 12.19
N PRO A 148 17.18 -12.19 11.82
CA PRO A 148 18.17 -11.65 12.76
C PRO A 148 17.92 -10.19 13.12
N GLU A 149 17.27 -9.43 12.23
CA GLU A 149 17.03 -7.99 12.34
C GLU A 149 15.61 -7.64 11.89
N ASN A 150 15.24 -6.37 12.06
CA ASN A 150 14.04 -5.84 11.42
C ASN A 150 14.38 -5.38 10.00
N TYR A 151 13.51 -5.70 9.05
CA TYR A 151 13.56 -5.21 7.67
C TYR A 151 12.27 -4.49 7.33
N TYR A 152 12.38 -3.26 6.86
CA TYR A 152 11.27 -2.35 6.68
C TYR A 152 10.98 -2.12 5.19
N VAL A 153 9.70 -2.06 4.85
CA VAL A 153 9.20 -1.75 3.51
C VAL A 153 9.48 -0.31 3.14
N ASP A 154 9.25 0.63 4.07
CA ASP A 154 9.29 2.05 3.76
C ASP A 154 9.77 2.95 4.90
N ARG A 155 10.34 2.41 5.99
CA ARG A 155 10.81 3.21 7.14
C ARG A 155 12.20 3.79 6.98
N VAL A 156 13.02 3.18 6.11
CA VAL A 156 14.40 3.55 5.82
C VAL A 156 14.61 3.66 4.31
N ASP A 157 15.60 4.43 3.89
CA ASP A 157 15.92 4.62 2.48
C ASP A 157 16.36 3.31 1.82
N TYR A 158 16.18 3.19 0.50
CA TYR A 158 16.56 1.99 -0.25
C TYR A 158 18.03 1.58 -0.11
N SER A 159 18.94 2.51 0.18
CA SER A 159 20.35 2.21 0.41
C SER A 159 20.63 1.62 1.79
N ASP A 160 19.67 1.67 2.71
CA ASP A 160 19.83 1.15 4.06
C ASP A 160 19.77 -0.40 4.05
N PRO A 161 20.69 -1.10 4.74
CA PRO A 161 20.64 -2.55 4.88
C PRO A 161 19.35 -3.12 5.52
N GLN A 162 18.60 -2.30 6.26
CA GLN A 162 17.29 -2.67 6.81
C GLN A 162 16.14 -2.46 5.82
N ASN A 163 16.38 -1.94 4.61
CA ASN A 163 15.35 -1.88 3.58
C ASN A 163 15.10 -3.28 2.99
N ILE A 164 13.86 -3.78 3.09
CA ILE A 164 13.54 -5.15 2.68
C ILE A 164 13.64 -5.35 1.17
N GLN A 165 13.34 -4.34 0.35
CA GLN A 165 13.49 -4.42 -1.11
C GLN A 165 14.95 -4.51 -1.52
N ASN A 166 15.83 -3.75 -0.84
CA ASN A 166 17.28 -3.84 -1.04
C ASN A 166 17.80 -5.24 -0.69
N LEU A 167 17.46 -5.75 0.49
CA LEU A 167 17.82 -7.09 0.92
C LEU A 167 17.30 -8.13 -0.07
N TYR A 168 16.05 -7.98 -0.53
CA TYR A 168 15.41 -8.92 -1.45
C TYR A 168 16.18 -9.01 -2.77
N ALA A 169 16.44 -7.86 -3.37
CA ALA A 169 17.08 -7.76 -4.67
C ALA A 169 18.55 -8.20 -4.63
N ASN A 170 19.28 -7.86 -3.57
CA ASN A 170 20.72 -8.09 -3.50
C ASN A 170 21.12 -9.42 -2.88
N LYS A 171 20.23 -10.07 -2.11
CA LYS A 171 20.55 -11.32 -1.40
C LYS A 171 19.49 -12.40 -1.63
N VAL A 172 18.24 -12.12 -1.31
CA VAL A 172 17.19 -13.16 -1.21
C VAL A 172 16.89 -13.79 -2.56
N ILE A 173 16.73 -12.98 -3.62
CA ILE A 173 16.43 -13.51 -4.95
C ILE A 173 17.52 -14.49 -5.42
N HIS A 174 18.79 -14.20 -5.10
CA HIS A 174 19.89 -15.07 -5.48
C HIS A 174 19.81 -16.41 -4.74
N GLU A 175 19.70 -16.37 -3.42
CA GLU A 175 19.73 -17.58 -2.58
C GLU A 175 18.50 -18.45 -2.77
N VAL A 176 17.32 -17.85 -2.91
CA VAL A 176 16.04 -18.58 -2.92
C VAL A 176 15.62 -18.98 -4.33
N VAL A 177 15.84 -18.11 -5.32
CA VAL A 177 15.27 -18.29 -6.67
C VAL A 177 16.36 -18.68 -7.69
N VAL A 178 17.51 -18.03 -7.68
CA VAL A 178 18.56 -18.23 -8.70
C VAL A 178 19.42 -19.48 -8.43
N ARG A 179 19.93 -19.63 -7.20
CA ARG A 179 20.90 -20.65 -6.82
C ARG A 179 20.41 -22.09 -7.03
N GLY A 180 19.12 -22.32 -6.85
CA GLY A 180 18.49 -23.64 -7.02
C GLY A 180 18.12 -24.00 -8.46
N TRP A 181 18.40 -23.12 -9.42
CA TRP A 181 17.97 -23.28 -10.81
C TRP A 181 19.13 -23.61 -11.76
N ASN A 182 18.83 -24.26 -12.87
CA ASN A 182 19.83 -24.79 -13.81
C ASN A 182 20.59 -23.71 -14.62
N ARG A 183 20.29 -22.42 -14.41
CA ARG A 183 21.02 -21.29 -15.00
C ARG A 183 21.60 -20.35 -13.94
N SER A 184 21.89 -20.87 -12.75
CA SER A 184 22.54 -20.13 -11.67
C SER A 184 23.86 -19.46 -12.06
N ASP A 185 24.53 -19.99 -13.10
CA ASP A 185 25.82 -19.50 -13.60
C ASP A 185 25.69 -18.40 -14.68
N VAL A 186 24.46 -18.08 -15.12
CA VAL A 186 24.21 -17.03 -16.10
C VAL A 186 24.09 -15.68 -15.37
N PRO A 187 24.79 -14.62 -15.82
CA PRO A 187 24.58 -13.28 -15.25
C PRO A 187 23.12 -12.86 -15.40
N TYR A 188 22.57 -12.18 -14.40
CA TYR A 188 21.17 -11.80 -14.39
C TYR A 188 20.93 -10.37 -13.89
N VAL A 189 19.79 -9.81 -14.31
CA VAL A 189 19.20 -8.61 -13.74
C VAL A 189 17.83 -9.01 -13.19
N PHE A 190 17.56 -8.71 -11.93
CA PHE A 190 16.27 -8.86 -11.31
C PHE A 190 15.58 -7.51 -11.24
N ILE A 191 14.30 -7.42 -11.62
CA ILE A 191 13.50 -6.21 -11.43
C ILE A 191 12.14 -6.56 -10.82
N ALA A 192 11.76 -5.83 -9.77
CA ALA A 192 10.42 -5.88 -9.20
C ALA A 192 9.93 -4.48 -8.84
N ASN A 193 8.62 -4.32 -8.66
CA ASN A 193 8.04 -3.11 -8.10
C ASN A 193 7.91 -3.22 -6.58
N ILE A 194 7.87 -2.08 -5.90
CA ILE A 194 7.70 -2.01 -4.43
C ILE A 194 6.40 -2.68 -3.96
N GLY A 195 5.39 -2.79 -4.83
CA GLY A 195 4.13 -3.45 -4.53
C GLY A 195 4.22 -4.95 -4.28
N MET A 196 5.33 -5.60 -4.67
CA MET A 196 5.56 -7.03 -4.46
C MET A 196 5.65 -7.39 -2.96
N ILE A 197 6.31 -6.54 -2.15
CA ILE A 197 6.50 -6.78 -0.72
C ILE A 197 5.47 -5.96 0.07
N ARG A 198 4.67 -6.63 0.89
CA ARG A 198 3.45 -6.05 1.48
C ARG A 198 3.57 -5.65 2.94
N PHE A 199 4.59 -6.16 3.65
CA PHE A 199 4.75 -5.92 5.07
C PHE A 199 6.21 -6.00 5.52
N ASP A 200 6.49 -5.39 6.67
CA ASP A 200 7.80 -5.44 7.32
C ASP A 200 8.08 -6.86 7.83
N ILE A 201 9.36 -7.19 8.00
CA ILE A 201 9.79 -8.37 8.74
C ILE A 201 10.41 -7.91 10.05
N TYR A 202 9.93 -8.45 11.15
CA TYR A 202 10.48 -8.17 12.47
C TYR A 202 11.46 -9.24 12.90
N ARG A 203 12.46 -8.84 13.68
CA ARG A 203 13.41 -9.72 14.31
C ARG A 203 12.70 -10.76 15.17
N GLY A 204 13.11 -12.02 15.05
CA GLY A 204 12.55 -13.13 15.80
C GLY A 204 11.97 -14.21 14.88
N PRO A 205 11.14 -15.11 15.42
CA PRO A 205 10.56 -16.22 14.65
C PRO A 205 9.84 -15.72 13.41
N PHE A 206 10.15 -16.32 12.26
CA PHE A 206 9.47 -16.09 10.99
C PHE A 206 8.58 -17.29 10.70
N THR A 207 7.27 -17.07 10.71
CA THR A 207 6.24 -18.10 10.62
C THR A 207 5.63 -18.19 9.22
N TRP A 208 4.79 -19.21 8.99
CA TRP A 208 4.02 -19.29 7.75
C TRP A 208 3.12 -18.06 7.56
N ASN A 209 2.53 -17.56 8.64
CA ASN A 209 1.73 -16.34 8.62
C ASN A 209 2.55 -15.13 8.14
N ASP A 210 3.79 -14.98 8.62
CA ASP A 210 4.67 -13.87 8.23
C ASP A 210 5.01 -13.94 6.75
N GLN A 211 5.33 -15.14 6.25
CA GLN A 211 5.59 -15.38 4.83
C GLN A 211 4.42 -14.94 3.95
N LEU A 212 3.20 -15.37 4.29
CA LEU A 212 1.98 -15.00 3.56
C LEU A 212 1.66 -13.50 3.68
N THR A 213 1.98 -12.89 4.82
CA THR A 213 1.75 -11.46 5.06
C THR A 213 2.71 -10.60 4.23
N VAL A 214 3.97 -11.01 4.12
CA VAL A 214 5.02 -10.22 3.43
C VAL A 214 4.98 -10.43 1.91
N LEU A 215 4.83 -11.66 1.43
CA LEU A 215 4.71 -12.00 0.00
C LEU A 215 3.46 -12.89 -0.23
N PRO A 216 2.27 -12.30 -0.47
CA PRO A 216 1.04 -13.08 -0.63
C PRO A 216 0.81 -13.62 -2.06
N PHE A 217 1.63 -13.21 -3.04
CA PHE A 217 1.36 -13.46 -4.45
C PHE A 217 1.70 -14.90 -4.87
N LYS A 218 0.78 -15.54 -5.59
CA LYS A 218 0.92 -16.93 -6.05
C LYS A 218 1.73 -17.06 -7.36
N ASP A 219 1.98 -15.93 -8.00
CA ASP A 219 2.70 -15.83 -9.26
C ASP A 219 4.15 -16.29 -9.12
N GLY A 220 4.72 -16.81 -10.20
CA GLY A 220 6.12 -17.18 -10.26
C GLY A 220 7.00 -16.03 -10.74
N TYR A 221 8.24 -16.41 -11.06
CA TYR A 221 9.16 -15.56 -11.78
C TYR A 221 9.19 -15.97 -13.24
N ALA A 222 9.43 -15.01 -14.10
CA ALA A 222 9.75 -15.24 -15.50
C ALA A 222 11.07 -14.60 -15.86
N TYR A 223 11.64 -15.07 -16.96
CA TYR A 223 12.83 -14.48 -17.52
C TYR A 223 12.80 -14.40 -19.03
N ILE A 224 13.65 -13.52 -19.53
CA ILE A 224 13.98 -13.40 -20.94
C ILE A 224 15.48 -13.12 -21.06
N THR A 225 16.17 -13.86 -21.93
CA THR A 225 17.60 -13.63 -22.20
C THR A 225 17.75 -12.48 -23.20
N LEU A 226 18.50 -11.45 -22.81
CA LEU A 226 18.70 -10.22 -23.57
C LEU A 226 20.18 -9.86 -23.66
N PRO A 227 20.61 -9.09 -24.68
CA PRO A 227 21.90 -8.41 -24.66
C PRO A 227 22.05 -7.53 -23.40
N TRP A 228 23.25 -7.50 -22.83
CA TRP A 228 23.56 -6.71 -21.64
C TRP A 228 23.18 -5.23 -21.78
N SER A 229 23.41 -4.65 -22.96
CA SER A 229 23.03 -3.28 -23.32
C SER A 229 21.54 -2.99 -23.16
N ILE A 230 20.67 -3.99 -23.34
CA ILE A 230 19.22 -3.87 -23.12
C ILE A 230 18.92 -4.12 -21.64
N ALA A 231 19.35 -5.27 -21.10
CA ALA A 231 18.97 -5.73 -19.76
C ALA A 231 19.26 -4.69 -18.66
N ARG A 232 20.45 -4.06 -18.69
CA ARG A 232 20.87 -3.07 -17.69
C ARG A 232 20.05 -1.78 -17.68
N ASN A 233 19.28 -1.51 -18.74
CA ASN A 233 18.55 -0.26 -18.95
C ASN A 233 17.02 -0.43 -18.86
N VAL A 234 16.49 -1.65 -18.70
CA VAL A 234 15.03 -1.90 -18.68
C VAL A 234 14.34 -1.19 -17.53
N LYS A 235 14.98 -1.14 -16.35
CA LYS A 235 14.43 -0.45 -15.16
C LYS A 235 14.11 1.01 -15.46
N ASP A 236 15.00 1.72 -16.15
CA ASP A 236 14.84 3.14 -16.46
C ASP A 236 13.66 3.39 -17.39
N LYS A 237 13.33 2.43 -18.27
CA LYS A 237 12.15 2.49 -19.13
C LYS A 237 10.84 2.18 -18.42
N LEU A 238 10.88 1.40 -17.33
CA LEU A 238 9.69 1.14 -16.52
C LEU A 238 9.18 2.41 -15.82
N PHE A 239 10.07 3.34 -15.45
CA PHE A 239 9.69 4.64 -14.88
C PHE A 239 8.99 5.60 -15.86
N GLU A 240 8.96 5.29 -17.16
CA GLU A 240 8.21 6.09 -18.14
C GLU A 240 6.70 5.77 -18.14
N TYR A 241 6.26 4.72 -17.44
CA TYR A 241 4.85 4.35 -17.34
C TYR A 241 4.21 4.96 -16.09
N PRO A 242 2.88 5.21 -16.12
CA PRO A 242 2.14 5.52 -14.90
C PRO A 242 2.33 4.41 -13.88
N SER A 243 2.48 4.77 -12.62
CA SER A 243 2.78 3.80 -11.57
C SER A 243 1.76 2.65 -11.53
N ASP A 244 2.22 1.40 -11.47
CA ASP A 244 1.33 0.23 -11.24
C ASP A 244 1.06 -0.01 -9.76
N HIS A 245 1.79 0.69 -8.90
CA HIS A 245 1.63 0.62 -7.47
C HIS A 245 1.49 2.00 -6.85
N PHE A 246 0.78 2.03 -5.72
CA PHE A 246 0.54 3.26 -4.96
C PHE A 246 1.61 3.39 -3.88
N ASP A 247 2.60 4.25 -4.11
CA ASP A 247 3.47 4.73 -3.04
C ASP A 247 2.74 5.83 -2.24
N ALA A 248 2.37 5.50 -1.01
CA ALA A 248 1.69 6.38 -0.07
C ALA A 248 2.41 7.75 0.06
N LYS A 249 3.75 7.76 0.12
CA LYS A 249 4.53 9.00 0.28
C LYS A 249 4.44 9.88 -0.97
N THR A 250 4.62 9.29 -2.15
CA THR A 250 4.50 10.00 -3.43
C THR A 250 3.09 10.57 -3.61
N ILE A 251 2.05 9.78 -3.34
CA ILE A 251 0.64 10.22 -3.47
C ILE A 251 0.33 11.36 -2.53
N LEU A 252 0.75 11.25 -1.26
CA LEU A 252 0.52 12.30 -0.28
C LEU A 252 1.27 13.59 -0.67
N THR A 253 2.52 13.48 -1.12
CA THR A 253 3.30 14.61 -1.64
C THR A 253 2.63 15.26 -2.84
N GLN A 254 2.07 14.48 -3.78
CA GLN A 254 1.34 15.02 -4.92
C GLN A 254 0.05 15.73 -4.50
N ALA A 255 -0.69 15.17 -3.55
CA ALA A 255 -1.96 15.72 -3.09
C ALA A 255 -1.82 16.93 -2.17
N LEU A 256 -0.79 16.95 -1.32
CA LEU A 256 -0.60 17.95 -0.27
C LEU A 256 0.65 18.83 -0.48
N GLY A 257 1.51 18.57 -1.45
CA GLY A 257 2.81 19.26 -1.59
C GLY A 257 2.74 20.77 -1.78
N HIS A 258 1.59 21.31 -2.20
CA HIS A 258 1.34 22.76 -2.27
C HIS A 258 0.85 23.36 -0.94
N LEU A 259 0.38 22.52 -0.01
CA LEU A 259 -0.18 22.87 1.29
C LEU A 259 0.79 22.55 2.44
N MET A 260 1.75 21.66 2.21
CA MET A 260 2.82 21.38 3.16
C MET A 260 3.87 22.49 3.04
N PRO A 261 4.21 23.19 4.15
CA PRO A 261 5.40 24.02 4.15
C PRO A 261 6.59 23.15 3.76
N VAL A 262 7.47 23.67 2.91
CA VAL A 262 8.84 23.15 2.78
C VAL A 262 9.36 22.96 4.19
N ASP A 263 9.91 21.78 4.53
CA ASP A 263 10.48 21.50 5.85
C ASP A 263 11.54 22.57 6.21
N GLU A 264 11.09 23.69 6.75
CA GLU A 264 11.91 24.55 7.59
C GLU A 264 12.29 23.67 8.78
N PRO A 265 13.58 23.49 9.07
CA PRO A 265 14.02 22.68 10.19
C PRO A 265 13.31 23.23 11.43
N ARG A 266 12.39 22.44 12.00
CA ARG A 266 11.70 22.83 13.22
C ARG A 266 12.78 23.05 14.27
N ASP A 267 13.03 24.32 14.58
CA ASP A 267 13.87 24.74 15.68
C ASP A 267 13.50 23.92 16.92
N GLN A 268 14.56 23.47 17.61
CA GLN A 268 14.58 22.64 18.81
C GLN A 268 13.22 22.55 19.53
N GLN A 269 12.54 21.40 19.38
CA GLN A 269 11.51 21.02 20.33
C GLN A 269 12.17 20.86 21.70
N THR A 270 11.75 21.68 22.65
CA THR A 270 12.06 21.52 24.06
C THR A 270 11.60 20.13 24.49
N PHE A 271 12.56 19.25 24.82
CA PHE A 271 12.29 17.97 25.45
C PHE A 271 11.50 18.22 26.74
N SER A 272 10.20 17.95 26.70
CA SER A 272 9.38 17.90 27.91
C SER A 272 9.61 16.54 28.56
N LEU A 273 10.46 16.51 29.58
CA LEU A 273 10.83 15.29 30.33
C LEU A 273 9.69 14.68 31.18
N SER A 274 8.44 15.13 31.00
CA SER A 274 7.32 14.77 31.89
C SER A 274 6.23 13.89 31.28
N GLU A 275 6.18 13.72 29.96
CA GLU A 275 5.25 12.75 29.33
C GLU A 275 6.03 11.57 28.77
N PRO A 276 5.56 10.32 28.95
CA PRO A 276 6.13 9.19 28.24
C PRO A 276 6.04 9.44 26.73
N GLU A 277 7.14 9.17 26.01
CA GLU A 277 7.18 9.29 24.56
C GLU A 277 6.00 8.52 23.93
N PRO A 278 5.21 9.17 23.05
CA PRO A 278 4.08 8.50 22.42
C PRO A 278 4.56 7.33 21.57
N THR A 279 3.74 6.27 21.48
CA THR A 279 4.06 5.12 20.63
C THR A 279 4.12 5.54 19.16
N LEU A 280 4.93 4.83 18.37
CA LEU A 280 4.91 5.00 16.92
C LEU A 280 3.53 4.66 16.36
N GLY A 281 3.03 5.49 15.46
CA GLY A 281 1.74 5.30 14.83
C GLY A 281 1.48 6.33 13.74
N TYR A 282 0.23 6.36 13.28
CA TYR A 282 -0.19 7.31 12.26
C TYR A 282 -0.29 8.72 12.84
N VAL A 283 0.25 9.67 12.08
CA VAL A 283 0.00 11.11 12.24
C VAL A 283 -0.52 11.58 10.90
N THR A 284 -1.83 11.72 10.80
CA THR A 284 -2.52 11.84 9.52
C THR A 284 -2.60 13.29 9.06
N ASP A 285 -2.08 13.53 7.86
CA ASP A 285 -2.25 14.80 7.15
C ASP A 285 -3.33 14.61 6.07
N ASP A 286 -4.41 15.39 6.15
CA ASP A 286 -5.51 15.33 5.19
C ASP A 286 -6.19 16.69 4.94
N LEU A 287 -7.22 16.71 4.08
CA LEU A 287 -7.85 17.92 3.58
C LEU A 287 -9.13 18.31 4.33
N CYS A 288 -9.43 17.65 5.45
CA CYS A 288 -10.57 18.01 6.30
C CYS A 288 -10.18 18.91 7.48
N GLY A 289 -8.88 19.22 7.61
CA GLY A 289 -8.35 20.00 8.72
C GLY A 289 -8.44 19.27 10.07
N GLY A 290 -7.83 19.89 11.09
CA GLY A 290 -7.76 19.34 12.45
C GLY A 290 -6.97 18.04 12.55
N ASN A 291 -6.89 17.50 13.78
CA ASN A 291 -6.41 16.14 14.01
C ASN A 291 -7.62 15.21 14.11
N GLY A 292 -7.66 14.18 13.28
CA GLY A 292 -8.67 13.13 13.40
C GLY A 292 -8.11 11.75 13.72
N ASP A 293 -6.82 11.60 14.01
CA ASP A 293 -6.37 10.38 14.71
C ASP A 293 -6.95 10.38 16.13
N ASP A 294 -7.42 9.22 16.59
CA ASP A 294 -8.02 9.10 17.93
C ASP A 294 -6.97 9.06 19.05
N THR A 295 -5.77 8.59 18.72
CA THR A 295 -4.66 8.37 19.62
C THR A 295 -3.47 9.24 19.19
N LYS A 296 -2.77 9.85 20.17
CA LYS A 296 -1.57 10.66 19.91
C LYS A 296 -0.36 9.75 19.70
N HIS A 297 0.30 9.88 18.56
CA HIS A 297 1.48 9.10 18.18
C HIS A 297 2.69 9.94 17.86
N ALA A 298 3.87 9.31 17.96
CA ALA A 298 5.03 9.73 17.19
C ALA A 298 4.89 9.20 15.75
N ARG A 299 5.20 10.03 14.75
CA ARG A 299 5.08 9.65 13.34
C ARG A 299 6.03 8.51 13.02
N ILE A 300 5.52 7.46 12.35
CA ILE A 300 6.35 6.39 11.81
C ILE A 300 7.35 6.99 10.79
N PRO A 301 8.67 6.75 10.93
CA PRO A 301 9.66 7.22 9.96
C PRO A 301 9.35 6.73 8.55
N LYS A 302 9.72 7.53 7.55
CA LYS A 302 9.55 7.20 6.13
C LYS A 302 10.85 7.44 5.36
N GLY A 303 11.36 6.39 4.74
CA GLY A 303 12.45 6.44 3.77
C GLY A 303 11.97 6.75 2.36
N SER A 304 12.90 6.72 1.41
CA SER A 304 12.67 6.81 -0.01
C SER A 304 13.06 5.49 -0.69
N THR A 305 12.09 4.87 -1.35
CA THR A 305 12.29 3.65 -2.15
C THR A 305 11.81 3.91 -3.58
N PRO A 306 12.62 3.62 -4.61
CA PRO A 306 12.19 3.79 -5.99
C PRO A 306 11.05 2.84 -6.31
N GLU A 307 10.11 3.23 -7.18
CA GLU A 307 8.94 2.41 -7.55
C GLU A 307 9.34 1.02 -8.04
N TYR A 308 10.39 0.95 -8.87
CA TYR A 308 11.04 -0.27 -9.30
C TYR A 308 12.43 -0.37 -8.69
N TYR A 309 12.76 -1.56 -8.19
CA TYR A 309 14.06 -1.87 -7.63
C TYR A 309 14.70 -3.05 -8.35
N SER A 310 16.02 -3.14 -8.27
CA SER A 310 16.84 -4.13 -8.99
C SER A 310 18.03 -4.53 -8.14
N ASN A 311 18.56 -5.72 -8.39
CA ASN A 311 19.84 -6.12 -7.82
C ASN A 311 20.96 -5.21 -8.34
N ASP A 312 21.96 -4.99 -7.49
CA ASP A 312 23.21 -4.37 -7.87
C ASP A 312 24.02 -5.37 -8.68
N PHE A 313 24.44 -4.95 -9.86
CA PHE A 313 25.30 -5.75 -10.73
C PHE A 313 26.67 -5.10 -10.83
N THR A 314 27.72 -5.89 -10.59
CA THR A 314 29.13 -5.49 -10.76
C THR A 314 29.76 -6.06 -12.03
N TYR A 315 28.93 -6.66 -12.90
CA TYR A 315 29.40 -7.32 -14.10
C TYR A 315 30.04 -6.34 -15.09
N GLN A 316 31.21 -6.71 -15.60
CA GLN A 316 31.86 -6.02 -16.72
C GLN A 316 31.67 -6.87 -17.98
N LEU A 317 30.49 -6.76 -18.61
CA LEU A 317 30.10 -7.56 -19.77
C LEU A 317 30.11 -6.72 -21.05
N PRO A 318 30.49 -7.30 -22.20
CA PRO A 318 30.21 -6.73 -23.52
C PRO A 318 28.72 -6.42 -23.71
N ASP A 319 28.41 -5.42 -24.53
CA ASP A 319 27.04 -4.95 -24.76
C ASP A 319 26.11 -6.02 -25.37
N ASP A 320 26.68 -6.98 -26.10
CA ASP A 320 26.00 -8.11 -26.75
C ASP A 320 25.95 -9.38 -25.87
N HIS A 321 26.59 -9.38 -24.71
CA HIS A 321 26.64 -10.54 -23.83
C HIS A 321 25.22 -10.93 -23.36
N PRO A 322 24.83 -12.21 -23.45
CA PRO A 322 23.50 -12.66 -23.01
C PRO A 322 23.38 -12.62 -21.48
N VAL A 323 22.30 -12.03 -20.99
CA VAL A 323 21.97 -11.89 -19.56
C VAL A 323 20.50 -12.21 -19.37
N ASP A 324 20.15 -12.91 -18.29
CA ASP A 324 18.75 -13.20 -17.96
C ASP A 324 18.14 -12.01 -17.22
N LEU A 325 17.08 -11.42 -17.78
CA LEU A 325 16.25 -10.46 -17.07
C LEU A 325 15.12 -11.21 -16.36
N ILE A 326 15.20 -11.30 -15.02
CA ILE A 326 14.25 -11.98 -14.14
C ILE A 326 13.25 -10.96 -13.58
N ILE A 327 11.97 -11.29 -13.65
CA ILE A 327 10.87 -10.44 -13.14
C ILE A 327 9.76 -11.31 -12.52
N PRO A 328 8.96 -10.78 -11.58
CA PRO A 328 7.67 -11.37 -11.23
C PRO A 328 6.72 -11.42 -12.44
N ASP A 329 5.90 -12.47 -12.56
CA ASP A 329 5.03 -12.66 -13.74
C ASP A 329 4.10 -11.48 -14.04
N PHE A 330 3.61 -10.78 -13.00
CA PHE A 330 2.68 -9.66 -13.19
C PHE A 330 3.34 -8.45 -13.88
N LEU A 331 4.67 -8.36 -13.93
CA LEU A 331 5.40 -7.29 -14.63
C LEU A 331 5.62 -7.58 -16.11
N LYS A 332 5.37 -8.80 -16.60
CA LYS A 332 5.65 -9.20 -18.00
C LYS A 332 5.16 -8.20 -19.04
N PRO A 333 3.89 -7.71 -19.01
CA PRO A 333 3.40 -6.81 -20.05
C PRO A 333 4.19 -5.50 -20.12
N ARG A 334 4.46 -4.87 -18.97
CA ARG A 334 5.22 -3.61 -18.92
C ARG A 334 6.68 -3.81 -19.34
N THR A 335 7.29 -4.90 -18.88
CA THR A 335 8.67 -5.24 -19.20
C THR A 335 8.88 -5.46 -20.70
N ILE A 336 7.97 -6.15 -21.40
CA ILE A 336 8.07 -6.32 -22.86
C ILE A 336 8.02 -4.97 -23.59
N VAL A 337 7.12 -4.07 -23.20
CA VAL A 337 7.07 -2.74 -23.85
C VAL A 337 8.34 -1.95 -23.55
N SER A 338 8.88 -2.01 -22.32
CA SER A 338 10.16 -1.40 -21.94
C SER A 338 11.35 -1.96 -22.75
N ILE A 339 11.42 -3.28 -22.93
CA ILE A 339 12.46 -3.93 -23.75
C ILE A 339 12.37 -3.43 -25.20
N ASN A 340 11.17 -3.36 -25.77
CA ASN A 340 10.97 -2.93 -27.17
C ASN A 340 11.24 -1.44 -27.40
N LYS A 341 11.26 -0.61 -26.35
CA LYS A 341 11.77 0.78 -26.45
C LYS A 341 13.30 0.85 -26.54
N LEU A 342 14.01 -0.19 -26.11
CA LEU A 342 15.46 -0.27 -26.11
C LEU A 342 16.00 -1.10 -27.28
N SER A 343 15.24 -2.08 -27.76
CA SER A 343 15.64 -2.92 -28.88
C SER A 343 15.43 -2.23 -30.24
N THR A 344 16.46 -2.27 -31.08
CA THR A 344 16.41 -1.79 -32.47
C THR A 344 16.41 -2.94 -33.48
N GLU A 345 16.79 -4.15 -33.07
CA GLU A 345 17.04 -5.28 -33.97
C GLU A 345 15.90 -6.31 -33.96
N ARG A 346 15.19 -6.43 -32.83
CA ARG A 346 14.15 -7.44 -32.63
C ARG A 346 12.96 -6.86 -31.87
N VAL A 347 11.76 -7.25 -32.27
CA VAL A 347 10.55 -7.04 -31.47
C VAL A 347 10.36 -8.27 -30.59
N TYR A 348 10.36 -8.06 -29.28
CA TYR A 348 10.08 -9.08 -28.28
C TYR A 348 8.59 -9.13 -27.94
N THR A 349 8.12 -10.32 -27.60
CA THR A 349 6.72 -10.60 -27.25
C THR A 349 6.65 -11.38 -25.94
N LEU A 350 5.45 -11.53 -25.38
CA LEU A 350 5.26 -12.33 -24.16
C LEU A 350 5.67 -13.80 -24.36
N ASP A 351 5.61 -14.32 -25.58
CA ASP A 351 6.02 -15.69 -25.91
C ASP A 351 7.54 -15.89 -25.80
N ASP A 352 8.32 -14.80 -25.78
CA ASP A 352 9.77 -14.84 -25.55
C ASP A 352 10.13 -14.96 -24.07
N MET A 353 9.16 -14.78 -23.17
CA MET A 353 9.36 -14.91 -21.73
C MET A 353 9.04 -16.33 -21.27
N LEU A 354 9.98 -16.94 -20.56
CA LEU A 354 9.88 -18.30 -20.02
C LEU A 354 9.74 -18.26 -18.50
N GLU A 355 9.19 -19.32 -17.90
CA GLU A 355 9.15 -19.47 -16.44
C GLU A 355 10.57 -19.64 -15.88
N TYR A 356 10.87 -18.96 -14.77
CA TYR A 356 12.15 -19.01 -14.08
C TYR A 356 12.00 -19.80 -12.77
N GLY A 357 12.66 -20.95 -12.69
CA GLY A 357 12.58 -21.82 -11.51
C GLY A 357 11.19 -22.41 -11.26
N THR A 358 11.00 -22.97 -10.07
CA THR A 358 9.71 -23.51 -9.60
C THR A 358 9.16 -22.75 -8.39
N VAL A 359 9.97 -21.84 -7.82
CA VAL A 359 9.62 -21.06 -6.63
C VAL A 359 8.59 -20.00 -6.99
N LYS A 360 7.47 -19.99 -6.27
CA LYS A 360 6.48 -18.92 -6.39
C LYS A 360 6.88 -17.73 -5.52
N THR A 361 6.43 -16.54 -5.86
CA THR A 361 6.76 -15.29 -5.13
C THR A 361 6.49 -15.44 -3.64
N LYS A 362 5.35 -16.04 -3.25
CA LYS A 362 5.02 -16.33 -1.84
C LYS A 362 6.00 -17.24 -1.10
N GLU A 363 6.82 -18.03 -1.80
CA GLU A 363 7.87 -18.89 -1.24
C GLU A 363 9.24 -18.22 -1.32
N GLY A 364 9.35 -17.11 -2.04
CA GLY A 364 10.59 -16.49 -2.46
C GLY A 364 11.31 -15.65 -1.41
N ILE A 365 10.94 -15.73 -0.12
CA ILE A 365 11.47 -14.83 0.93
C ILE A 365 12.30 -15.53 2.03
N TYR A 366 12.31 -16.85 2.07
CA TYR A 366 13.07 -17.62 3.07
C TYR A 366 13.93 -18.69 2.36
N PRO A 367 15.17 -19.01 2.82
CA PRO A 367 15.82 -18.62 4.08
C PRO A 367 16.57 -17.29 4.00
N MET A 368 16.18 -16.31 4.81
CA MET A 368 16.90 -15.03 4.95
C MET A 368 18.05 -15.10 5.95
#